data_AF-A0A7S2CRQ6-F1
#
_entry.id   AF-A0A7S2CRQ6-F1
#
_cell.length_a   1.000
_cell.length_b   1.000
_cell.length_c   1.000
_cell.angle_alpha   90.00
_cell.angle_beta   90.00
_cell.angle_gamma   90.00
#
_symmetry.space_group_name_H-M   'P 1'
#
loop_
_entity.id
_entity.type
_entity.pdbx_description
1 polymer ?
#
loop_
_entity_poly.entity_id
_entity_poly.type
_entity_poly.pdbx_seq_one_letter_code
_entity_poly.pdbx_strand_id
1 'polypeptide(L)'
;NFHLMNIPFTSSLFLIALTGMIFPVVHSFSTTKHYQGRIRSIRALTKLYAVADLPTMEEVESADFMVAIDLADAVCVQLVGDTDGVAGAEAAAQLLPSFFKSSDQARGWFVTSLTGPSFRDAALDPAVVKAILHATNPLSSSSSSSASFLTRLILMNVIMPLATAMQHEAMGNAEQASLSIETFQRASDLVKAVVALDLQQQLQRVQKGDGAAEEGPAVTRLRSDLRAIAAAATIAEAGWNDKDEESEEGSGVSVNDDKGSDVDRLKFWLKFMAKWKYQPPQKQAIYAVTDDLLKSF
;
A
#
# COMPACT_ATOMS: atom_id res chain seq x y z
N ASN A 1 -36.24 12.39 9.36
CA ASN A 1 -35.63 13.34 8.43
C ASN A 1 -34.13 13.13 8.38
N PHE A 2 -33.68 12.09 7.67
CA PHE A 2 -32.28 11.92 7.32
C PHE A 2 -32.02 12.77 6.09
N HIS A 3 -31.35 13.92 6.28
CA HIS A 3 -30.82 14.69 5.16
C HIS A 3 -29.64 13.92 4.58
N LEU A 4 -29.86 13.25 3.45
CA LEU A 4 -28.78 12.78 2.58
C LEU A 4 -28.02 14.03 2.09
N MET A 5 -26.88 14.30 2.73
CA MET A 5 -25.92 15.29 2.23
C MET A 5 -25.38 14.79 0.91
N ASN A 6 -25.84 15.42 -0.17
CA ASN A 6 -25.31 15.26 -1.51
C ASN A 6 -23.96 15.97 -1.55
N ILE A 7 -22.86 15.23 -1.36
CA ILE A 7 -21.50 15.78 -1.42
C ILE A 7 -21.10 15.86 -2.90
N PRO A 8 -20.77 17.04 -3.44
CA PRO A 8 -20.27 17.16 -4.80
C PRO A 8 -18.88 16.50 -4.90
N PHE A 9 -18.81 15.40 -5.65
CA PHE A 9 -17.59 14.66 -5.98
C PHE A 9 -16.85 15.36 -7.13
N THR A 10 -15.96 16.30 -6.79
CA THR A 10 -15.06 16.94 -7.77
C THR A 10 -13.61 16.81 -7.31
N SER A 11 -12.99 15.65 -7.54
CA SER A 11 -11.53 15.45 -7.50
C SER A 11 -11.20 14.16 -8.26
N SER A 12 -11.00 14.32 -9.58
CA SER A 12 -11.25 13.32 -10.63
C SER A 12 -10.09 12.38 -10.98
N LEU A 13 -9.07 12.21 -10.13
CA LEU A 13 -7.91 11.35 -10.48
C LEU A 13 -7.62 10.22 -9.48
N PHE A 14 -8.05 10.34 -8.22
CA PHE A 14 -7.81 9.28 -7.21
C PHE A 14 -9.00 8.34 -7.00
N LEU A 15 -10.21 8.79 -7.36
CA LEU A 15 -11.38 7.92 -7.32
C LEU A 15 -11.34 6.85 -8.41
N ILE A 16 -10.71 7.11 -9.56
CA ILE A 16 -10.78 6.20 -10.72
C ILE A 16 -10.17 4.82 -10.43
N ALA A 17 -9.17 4.69 -9.56
CA ALA A 17 -8.65 3.37 -9.18
C ALA A 17 -9.60 2.60 -8.22
N LEU A 18 -10.42 3.29 -7.42
CA LEU A 18 -11.31 2.68 -6.42
C LEU A 18 -12.79 2.60 -6.86
N THR A 19 -13.24 3.49 -7.75
CA THR A 19 -14.56 3.45 -8.41
C THR A 19 -14.52 2.95 -9.84
N GLY A 20 -13.35 2.86 -10.49
CA GLY A 20 -13.19 2.29 -11.83
C GLY A 20 -13.10 0.76 -11.86
N MET A 21 -12.94 0.11 -10.71
CA MET A 21 -13.17 -1.33 -10.55
C MET A 21 -14.65 -1.66 -10.28
N ILE A 22 -15.57 -0.84 -10.78
CA ILE A 22 -16.94 -1.31 -11.05
C ILE A 22 -16.83 -2.15 -12.33
N PHE A 23 -16.53 -3.44 -12.17
CA PHE A 23 -16.84 -4.42 -13.21
C PHE A 23 -18.31 -4.23 -13.61
N PRO A 24 -18.67 -4.21 -14.90
CA PRO A 24 -20.07 -4.27 -15.28
C PRO A 24 -20.64 -5.56 -14.70
N VAL A 25 -21.54 -5.42 -13.72
CA VAL A 25 -22.37 -6.51 -13.20
C VAL A 25 -23.21 -7.00 -14.37
N VAL A 26 -22.67 -7.96 -15.12
CA VAL A 26 -23.48 -8.81 -16.00
C VAL A 26 -24.31 -9.66 -15.06
N HIS A 27 -25.58 -9.29 -14.89
CA HIS A 27 -26.56 -10.13 -14.22
C HIS A 27 -26.61 -11.50 -14.92
N SER A 28 -25.95 -12.49 -14.33
CA SER A 28 -26.19 -13.89 -14.64
C SER A 28 -26.31 -14.67 -13.33
N PHE A 29 -27.56 -14.82 -12.90
CA PHE A 29 -27.95 -15.80 -11.90
C PHE A 29 -27.70 -17.21 -12.46
N SER A 30 -26.75 -17.97 -11.91
CA SER A 30 -26.94 -19.42 -11.67
C SER A 30 -25.80 -20.09 -10.88
N THR A 31 -26.19 -20.70 -9.76
CA THR A 31 -25.72 -21.96 -9.13
C THR A 31 -24.26 -22.16 -8.67
N THR A 32 -24.12 -22.16 -7.34
CA THR A 32 -22.93 -22.30 -6.47
C THR A 32 -22.42 -23.75 -6.26
N LYS A 33 -22.29 -24.58 -7.30
CA LYS A 33 -21.65 -25.91 -7.15
C LYS A 33 -20.49 -26.22 -8.11
N HIS A 34 -20.01 -25.23 -8.87
CA HIS A 34 -19.02 -25.48 -9.94
C HIS A 34 -17.63 -24.84 -9.74
N TYR A 35 -17.25 -24.44 -8.52
CA TYR A 35 -16.04 -23.61 -8.32
C TYR A 35 -14.71 -24.40 -8.28
N GLN A 36 -14.69 -25.65 -7.81
CA GLN A 36 -13.43 -26.41 -7.69
C GLN A 36 -12.90 -26.98 -9.03
N GLY A 37 -13.77 -27.18 -10.02
CA GLY A 37 -13.35 -27.63 -11.36
C GLY A 37 -12.72 -26.52 -12.23
N ARG A 38 -12.96 -25.24 -11.90
CA ARG A 38 -12.53 -24.09 -12.70
C ARG A 38 -11.07 -23.69 -12.46
N ILE A 39 -10.51 -23.94 -11.28
CA ILE A 39 -9.12 -23.58 -10.95
C ILE A 39 -8.11 -24.41 -11.77
N ARG A 40 -8.41 -25.68 -12.07
CA ARG A 40 -7.56 -26.51 -12.95
C ARG A 40 -7.63 -26.07 -14.43
N SER A 41 -8.78 -25.54 -14.87
CA SER A 41 -8.96 -25.10 -16.26
C SER A 41 -8.37 -23.71 -16.54
N ILE A 42 -8.28 -22.84 -15.52
CA ILE A 42 -7.56 -21.56 -15.63
C ILE A 42 -6.06 -21.80 -15.80
N ARG A 43 -5.43 -22.69 -15.02
CA ARG A 43 -4.00 -23.04 -15.17
C ARG A 43 -3.64 -23.54 -16.58
N ALA A 44 -4.55 -24.23 -17.27
CA ALA A 44 -4.33 -24.69 -18.63
C ALA A 44 -4.43 -23.56 -19.67
N LEU A 45 -5.25 -22.52 -19.42
CA LEU A 45 -5.32 -21.33 -20.26
C LEU A 45 -4.21 -20.32 -19.96
N THR A 46 -3.66 -20.31 -18.74
CA THR A 46 -2.47 -19.51 -18.40
C THR A 46 -1.22 -19.96 -19.17
N LYS A 47 -1.12 -21.25 -19.54
CA LYS A 47 -0.01 -21.76 -20.37
C LYS A 47 0.02 -21.24 -21.81
N LEU A 48 -1.06 -20.61 -22.29
CA LEU A 48 -1.15 -20.06 -23.64
C LEU A 48 -0.98 -18.54 -23.69
N TYR A 49 -0.93 -17.86 -22.55
CA TYR A 49 -0.31 -16.54 -22.50
C TYR A 49 1.18 -16.78 -22.68
N ALA A 50 1.70 -16.36 -23.84
CA ALA A 50 3.14 -16.21 -24.03
C ALA A 50 3.70 -15.55 -22.77
N VAL A 51 4.80 -16.09 -22.24
CA VAL A 51 5.55 -15.51 -21.11
C VAL A 51 5.65 -14.02 -21.43
N ALA A 52 4.88 -13.19 -20.72
CA ALA A 52 4.88 -11.77 -20.99
C ALA A 52 6.31 -11.31 -20.76
N ASP A 53 6.91 -10.70 -21.79
CA ASP A 53 8.26 -10.18 -21.68
C ASP A 53 8.28 -9.21 -20.49
N LEU A 54 9.24 -9.42 -19.58
CA LEU A 54 9.42 -8.51 -18.45
C LEU A 54 9.75 -7.11 -18.96
N PRO A 55 9.19 -6.06 -18.37
CA PRO A 55 9.55 -4.71 -18.76
C PRO A 55 11.02 -4.43 -18.45
N THR A 56 11.60 -3.55 -19.24
CA THR A 56 12.92 -2.99 -18.97
C THR A 56 12.87 -2.05 -17.77
N MET A 57 14.03 -1.83 -17.15
CA MET A 57 14.18 -0.88 -16.05
C MET A 57 13.76 0.55 -16.47
N GLU A 58 14.09 0.95 -17.70
CA GLU A 58 13.76 2.28 -18.25
C GLU A 58 12.25 2.46 -18.46
N GLU A 59 11.55 1.42 -18.92
CA GLU A 59 10.09 1.44 -19.05
C GLU A 59 9.41 1.62 -17.69
N VAL A 60 9.87 0.91 -16.66
CA VAL A 60 9.34 1.07 -15.30
C VAL A 60 9.58 2.50 -14.79
N GLU A 61 10.80 3.04 -14.93
CA GLU A 61 11.15 4.35 -14.38
C GLU A 61 10.47 5.54 -15.07
N SER A 62 10.11 5.37 -16.34
CA SER A 62 9.40 6.39 -17.14
C SER A 62 7.89 6.22 -17.13
N ALA A 63 7.36 5.10 -16.62
CA ALA A 63 5.93 4.82 -16.58
C ALA A 63 5.18 5.83 -15.71
N ASP A 64 4.05 6.34 -16.22
CA ASP A 64 3.06 6.99 -15.38
C ASP A 64 2.31 5.98 -14.51
N PHE A 65 1.40 6.46 -13.66
CA PHE A 65 0.65 5.59 -12.75
C PHE A 65 -0.13 4.47 -13.46
N MET A 66 -0.79 4.75 -14.59
CA MET A 66 -1.62 3.75 -15.26
C MET A 66 -0.76 2.69 -15.94
N VAL A 67 0.32 3.12 -16.61
CA VAL A 67 1.29 2.18 -17.20
C VAL A 67 1.96 1.35 -16.10
N ALA A 68 2.28 1.94 -14.95
CA ALA A 68 2.90 1.22 -13.85
C ALA A 68 2.02 0.09 -13.26
N ILE A 69 0.69 0.19 -13.35
CA ILE A 69 -0.23 -0.90 -12.95
C ILE A 69 -0.02 -2.11 -13.85
N ASP A 70 0.01 -1.90 -15.17
CA ASP A 70 0.17 -2.97 -16.16
C ASP A 70 1.57 -3.61 -16.06
N LEU A 71 2.61 -2.79 -15.88
CA LEU A 71 3.97 -3.29 -15.68
C LEU A 71 4.10 -4.09 -14.38
N ALA A 72 3.44 -3.64 -13.31
CA ALA A 72 3.44 -4.35 -12.03
C ALA A 72 2.73 -5.71 -12.13
N ASP A 73 1.70 -5.84 -12.98
CA ASP A 73 1.01 -7.12 -13.22
C ASP A 73 1.95 -8.15 -13.82
N ALA A 74 2.69 -7.76 -14.88
CA ALA A 74 3.69 -8.61 -15.52
C ALA A 74 4.77 -9.08 -14.52
N VAL A 75 5.27 -8.18 -13.67
CA VAL A 75 6.26 -8.52 -12.64
C VAL A 75 5.65 -9.44 -11.57
N CYS A 76 4.42 -9.18 -11.12
CA CYS A 76 3.74 -10.03 -10.14
C CYS A 76 3.53 -11.45 -10.68
N VAL A 77 3.15 -11.61 -11.95
CA VAL A 77 3.00 -12.91 -12.61
C VAL A 77 4.31 -13.70 -12.59
N GLN A 78 5.45 -13.05 -12.82
CA GLN A 78 6.76 -13.71 -12.80
C GLN A 78 7.24 -14.05 -11.38
N LEU A 79 6.86 -13.25 -10.37
CA LEU A 79 7.18 -13.54 -8.97
C LEU A 79 6.38 -14.72 -8.41
N VAL A 80 5.09 -14.84 -8.75
CA VAL A 80 4.23 -15.95 -8.25
C VAL A 80 4.23 -17.17 -9.16
N GLY A 81 4.78 -17.06 -10.36
CA GLY A 81 4.73 -18.11 -11.37
C GLY A 81 5.50 -19.37 -10.94
N ASP A 82 4.85 -20.53 -11.04
CA ASP A 82 5.49 -21.86 -11.03
C ASP A 82 6.33 -22.12 -12.30
N THR A 83 6.67 -21.07 -13.07
CA THR A 83 7.43 -21.24 -14.31
C THR A 83 8.79 -21.82 -13.95
N ASP A 84 9.21 -22.85 -14.71
CA ASP A 84 10.40 -23.69 -14.50
C ASP A 84 11.77 -22.95 -14.52
N GLY A 85 11.80 -21.64 -14.31
CA GLY A 85 13.00 -20.83 -14.25
C GLY A 85 13.00 -19.89 -13.05
N VAL A 86 13.77 -20.25 -12.01
CA VAL A 86 14.29 -19.33 -10.97
C VAL A 86 14.78 -18.00 -11.58
N ALA A 87 15.27 -18.04 -12.83
CA ALA A 87 15.68 -16.88 -13.61
C ALA A 87 14.58 -15.83 -13.84
N GLY A 88 13.31 -16.24 -14.00
CA GLY A 88 12.19 -15.30 -14.22
C GLY A 88 11.89 -14.48 -12.98
N ALA A 89 11.77 -15.15 -11.82
CA ALA A 89 11.57 -14.50 -10.54
C ALA A 89 12.76 -13.60 -10.16
N GLU A 90 14.00 -14.03 -10.44
CA GLU A 90 15.19 -13.22 -10.20
C GLU A 90 15.22 -11.96 -11.08
N ALA A 91 14.89 -12.08 -12.37
CA ALA A 91 14.80 -10.93 -13.27
C ALA A 91 13.67 -9.97 -12.84
N ALA A 92 12.52 -10.49 -12.45
CA ALA A 92 11.41 -9.70 -11.90
C ALA A 92 11.82 -8.96 -10.62
N ALA A 93 12.55 -9.63 -9.72
CA ALA A 93 13.06 -9.05 -8.49
C ALA A 93 14.02 -7.87 -8.72
N GLN A 94 14.80 -7.89 -9.81
CA GLN A 94 15.73 -6.80 -10.16
C GLN A 94 15.01 -5.50 -10.58
N LEU A 95 13.74 -5.57 -10.97
CA LEU A 95 12.93 -4.41 -11.38
C LEU A 95 12.26 -3.70 -10.19
N LEU A 96 12.13 -4.37 -9.04
CA LEU A 96 11.44 -3.85 -7.86
C LEU A 96 11.96 -2.49 -7.37
N PRO A 97 13.29 -2.23 -7.30
CA PRO A 97 13.78 -0.92 -6.89
C PRO A 97 13.29 0.22 -7.77
N SER A 98 13.07 -0.02 -9.07
CA SER A 98 12.60 0.99 -10.01
C SER A 98 11.15 1.40 -9.76
N PHE A 99 10.30 0.47 -9.32
CA PHE A 99 8.94 0.81 -8.89
C PHE A 99 8.92 1.75 -7.69
N PHE A 100 9.96 1.75 -6.85
CA PHE A 100 9.99 2.54 -5.61
C PHE A 100 10.73 3.88 -5.74
N LYS A 101 11.19 4.25 -6.95
CA LYS A 101 11.88 5.52 -7.19
C LYS A 101 10.96 6.73 -7.16
N SER A 102 9.70 6.60 -7.59
CA SER A 102 8.71 7.68 -7.53
C SER A 102 7.35 7.24 -6.99
N SER A 103 6.52 8.22 -6.65
CA SER A 103 5.20 7.97 -6.10
C SER A 103 4.26 7.25 -7.08
N ASP A 104 4.36 7.51 -8.39
CA ASP A 104 3.39 6.94 -9.34
C ASP A 104 3.68 5.48 -9.61
N GLN A 105 4.94 5.11 -9.81
CA GLN A 105 5.30 3.69 -9.95
C GLN A 105 5.02 2.90 -8.68
N ALA A 106 5.34 3.46 -7.51
CA ALA A 106 5.10 2.77 -6.25
C ALA A 106 3.61 2.55 -6.00
N ARG A 107 2.77 3.53 -6.40
CA ARG A 107 1.31 3.37 -6.37
C ARG A 107 0.85 2.27 -7.32
N GLY A 108 1.33 2.26 -8.57
CA GLY A 108 1.02 1.21 -9.53
C GLY A 108 1.35 -0.18 -8.96
N TRP A 109 2.54 -0.33 -8.38
CA TRP A 109 2.98 -1.54 -7.70
C TRP A 109 2.03 -1.98 -6.58
N PHE A 110 1.73 -1.10 -5.62
CA PHE A 110 0.89 -1.47 -4.48
C PHE A 110 -0.56 -1.73 -4.88
N VAL A 111 -1.10 -0.97 -5.84
CA VAL A 111 -2.44 -1.22 -6.36
C VAL A 111 -2.51 -2.63 -6.94
N THR A 112 -1.59 -2.99 -7.83
CA THR A 112 -1.61 -4.31 -8.48
C THR A 112 -1.35 -5.44 -7.49
N SER A 113 -0.24 -5.37 -6.74
CA SER A 113 0.20 -6.46 -5.87
C SER A 113 -0.72 -6.70 -4.67
N LEU A 114 -1.34 -5.63 -4.11
CA LEU A 114 -2.19 -5.78 -2.93
C LEU A 114 -3.65 -6.10 -3.28
N THR A 115 -4.16 -5.63 -4.43
CA THR A 115 -5.57 -5.87 -4.81
C THR A 115 -5.76 -7.10 -5.69
N GLY A 116 -4.74 -7.53 -6.43
CA GLY A 116 -4.84 -8.69 -7.33
C GLY A 116 -5.01 -9.99 -6.55
N PRO A 117 -6.12 -10.74 -6.68
CA PRO A 117 -6.40 -11.91 -5.84
C PRO A 117 -5.31 -12.98 -5.91
N SER A 118 -4.68 -13.13 -7.08
CA SER A 118 -3.60 -14.08 -7.34
C SER A 118 -2.20 -13.60 -6.91
N PHE A 119 -2.04 -12.35 -6.47
CA PHE A 119 -0.74 -11.73 -6.19
C PHE A 119 -0.42 -11.54 -4.71
N ARG A 120 -1.20 -12.18 -3.82
CA ARG A 120 -0.91 -12.14 -2.38
C ARG A 120 0.53 -12.53 -2.08
N ASP A 121 1.01 -13.60 -2.69
CA ASP A 121 2.35 -14.12 -2.46
C ASP A 121 3.43 -13.23 -3.10
N ALA A 122 3.12 -12.55 -4.23
CA ALA A 122 4.03 -11.57 -4.83
C ALA A 122 4.25 -10.37 -3.91
N ALA A 123 3.20 -9.81 -3.30
CA ALA A 123 3.34 -8.66 -2.40
C ALA A 123 4.25 -8.97 -1.19
N LEU A 124 4.26 -10.23 -0.74
CA LEU A 124 5.04 -10.70 0.41
C LEU A 124 6.34 -11.40 0.01
N ASP A 125 6.71 -11.39 -1.28
CA ASP A 125 7.92 -12.01 -1.76
C ASP A 125 9.15 -11.41 -1.04
N PRO A 126 10.12 -12.22 -0.58
CA PRO A 126 11.30 -11.72 0.12
C PRO A 126 12.10 -10.67 -0.65
N ALA A 127 12.10 -10.70 -1.99
CA ALA A 127 12.74 -9.68 -2.81
C ALA A 127 12.00 -8.34 -2.74
N VAL A 128 10.68 -8.34 -2.67
CA VAL A 128 9.84 -7.15 -2.48
C VAL A 128 10.12 -6.50 -1.14
N VAL A 129 10.12 -7.29 -0.07
CA VAL A 129 10.42 -6.80 1.28
C VAL A 129 11.83 -6.21 1.34
N LYS A 130 12.83 -6.86 0.72
CA LYS A 130 14.21 -6.34 0.62
C LYS A 130 14.28 -5.04 -0.18
N ALA A 131 13.58 -4.97 -1.32
CA ALA A 131 13.57 -3.77 -2.16
C ALA A 131 12.94 -2.57 -1.44
N ILE A 132 11.86 -2.79 -0.67
CA ILE A 132 11.25 -1.75 0.18
C ILE A 132 12.22 -1.31 1.27
N LEU A 133 12.88 -2.24 1.99
CA LEU A 133 13.87 -1.88 3.01
C LEU A 133 15.03 -1.06 2.42
N HIS A 134 15.49 -1.43 1.23
CA HIS A 134 16.53 -0.68 0.54
C HIS A 134 16.06 0.72 0.13
N ALA A 135 14.86 0.83 -0.45
CA ALA A 135 14.29 2.12 -0.89
C ALA A 135 13.95 3.06 0.27
N THR A 136 13.64 2.52 1.45
CA THR A 136 13.38 3.32 2.67
C THR A 136 14.65 3.67 3.46
N ASN A 137 15.81 3.15 3.06
CA ASN A 137 17.08 3.47 3.71
C ASN A 137 17.59 4.84 3.18
N PRO A 138 17.73 5.86 4.06
CA PRO A 138 18.18 7.19 3.66
C PRO A 138 19.62 7.23 3.10
N LEU A 139 20.44 6.19 3.37
CA LEU A 139 21.78 6.07 2.78
C LEU A 139 21.73 5.62 1.31
N SER A 140 20.68 4.91 0.92
CA SER A 140 20.48 4.39 -0.43
C SER A 140 19.70 5.36 -1.31
N SER A 141 18.85 6.20 -0.72
CA SER A 141 18.05 7.18 -1.46
C SER A 141 18.79 8.51 -1.58
N SER A 142 18.99 8.98 -2.81
CA SER A 142 19.59 10.29 -3.08
C SER A 142 18.76 11.46 -2.56
N SER A 143 17.47 11.22 -2.23
CA SER A 143 16.64 12.13 -1.45
C SER A 143 16.04 11.42 -0.25
N SER A 144 16.05 12.10 0.90
CA SER A 144 15.31 11.65 2.09
C SER A 144 13.79 11.59 1.77
N SER A 145 13.27 12.51 0.93
CA SER A 145 11.86 12.55 0.53
C SER A 145 11.32 11.24 -0.05
N SER A 146 12.16 10.51 -0.79
CA SER A 146 11.80 9.22 -1.37
C SER A 146 11.42 8.19 -0.29
N ALA A 147 12.25 8.06 0.74
CA ALA A 147 12.03 7.08 1.81
C ALA A 147 10.73 7.33 2.59
N SER A 148 10.37 8.60 2.81
CA SER A 148 9.18 8.97 3.59
C SER A 148 7.88 8.88 2.83
N PHE A 149 7.87 9.17 1.53
CA PHE A 149 6.65 8.90 0.76
C PHE A 149 6.34 7.41 0.75
N LEU A 150 7.36 6.54 0.64
CA LEU A 150 7.15 5.11 0.52
C LEU A 150 6.56 4.51 1.81
N THR A 151 7.08 4.88 2.99
CA THR A 151 6.50 4.43 4.28
C THR A 151 5.06 4.90 4.42
N ARG A 152 4.78 6.17 4.09
CA ARG A 152 3.41 6.71 4.11
C ARG A 152 2.50 5.99 3.14
N LEU A 153 2.97 5.69 1.93
CA LEU A 153 2.19 5.01 0.91
C LEU A 153 1.83 3.57 1.31
N ILE A 154 2.76 2.84 1.94
CA ILE A 154 2.48 1.52 2.52
C ILE A 154 1.37 1.65 3.57
N LEU A 155 1.50 2.60 4.50
CA LEU A 155 0.52 2.80 5.57
C LEU A 155 -0.84 3.31 5.07
N MET A 156 -0.89 4.07 3.97
CA MET A 156 -2.14 4.42 3.30
C MET A 156 -2.88 3.18 2.80
N ASN A 157 -2.16 2.19 2.26
CA ASN A 157 -2.73 0.91 1.83
C ASN A 157 -3.18 0.03 3.01
N VAL A 158 -2.83 0.38 4.26
CA VAL A 158 -3.40 -0.23 5.47
C VAL A 158 -4.70 0.48 5.85
N ILE A 159 -4.65 1.80 6.07
CA ILE A 159 -5.76 2.52 6.68
C ILE A 159 -6.93 2.77 5.72
N MET A 160 -6.66 3.00 4.43
CA MET A 160 -7.71 3.31 3.47
C MET A 160 -8.61 2.11 3.21
N PRO A 161 -8.10 0.90 2.87
CA PRO A 161 -8.97 -0.24 2.62
C PRO A 161 -9.76 -0.66 3.86
N LEU A 162 -9.22 -0.50 5.06
CA LEU A 162 -9.96 -0.73 6.30
C LEU A 162 -11.18 0.20 6.41
N ALA A 163 -10.98 1.51 6.23
CA ALA A 163 -12.09 2.47 6.27
C ALA A 163 -13.10 2.24 5.15
N THR A 164 -12.63 1.90 3.95
CA THR A 164 -13.46 1.55 2.79
C THR A 164 -14.29 0.29 3.04
N ALA A 165 -13.71 -0.74 3.68
CA ALA A 165 -14.42 -1.95 4.05
C ALA A 165 -15.61 -1.64 4.97
N MET A 166 -15.38 -0.84 6.02
CA MET A 166 -16.43 -0.42 6.95
C MET A 166 -17.53 0.38 6.25
N GLN A 167 -17.15 1.23 5.29
CA GLN A 167 -18.11 1.99 4.49
C GLN A 167 -18.96 1.07 3.62
N HIS A 168 -18.37 0.09 2.93
CA HIS A 168 -19.11 -0.90 2.14
C HIS A 168 -20.04 -1.76 3.01
N GLU A 169 -19.59 -2.17 4.19
CA GLU A 169 -20.41 -2.91 5.14
C GLU A 169 -21.64 -2.10 5.59
N ALA A 170 -21.44 -0.82 5.93
CA ALA A 170 -22.54 0.08 6.29
C ALA A 170 -23.56 0.30 5.15
N MET A 171 -23.13 0.12 3.89
CA MET A 171 -23.98 0.20 2.70
C MET A 171 -24.62 -1.15 2.31
N GLY A 172 -24.35 -2.23 3.04
CA GLY A 172 -24.85 -3.58 2.73
C GLY A 172 -24.09 -4.29 1.61
N ASN A 173 -22.92 -3.79 1.20
CA ASN A 173 -22.10 -4.34 0.12
C ASN A 173 -21.02 -5.30 0.68
N ALA A 174 -21.44 -6.44 1.25
CA ALA A 174 -20.54 -7.38 1.93
C ALA A 174 -19.38 -7.87 1.06
N GLU A 175 -19.59 -8.08 -0.24
CA GLU A 175 -18.55 -8.52 -1.17
C GLU A 175 -17.43 -7.47 -1.33
N GLN A 176 -17.79 -6.21 -1.55
CA GLN A 176 -16.83 -5.12 -1.66
C GLN A 176 -16.10 -4.85 -0.34
N ALA A 177 -16.80 -5.01 0.78
CA ALA A 177 -16.19 -4.96 2.11
C ALA A 177 -15.13 -6.05 2.27
N SER A 178 -15.43 -7.29 1.87
CA SER A 178 -14.49 -8.41 1.92
C SER A 178 -13.22 -8.17 1.09
N LEU A 179 -13.35 -7.67 -0.15
CA LEU A 179 -12.20 -7.35 -1.01
C LEU A 179 -11.32 -6.25 -0.39
N SER A 180 -11.95 -5.26 0.25
CA SER A 180 -11.24 -4.18 0.93
C SER A 180 -10.50 -4.68 2.19
N ILE A 181 -11.12 -5.58 2.96
CA ILE A 181 -10.48 -6.25 4.10
C ILE A 181 -9.28 -7.10 3.64
N GLU A 182 -9.41 -7.82 2.53
CA GLU A 182 -8.31 -8.61 1.99
C GLU A 182 -7.11 -7.72 1.62
N THR A 183 -7.36 -6.59 0.96
CA THR A 183 -6.31 -5.59 0.65
C THR A 183 -5.66 -5.06 1.93
N PHE A 184 -6.47 -4.71 2.94
CA PHE A 184 -5.98 -4.28 4.26
C PHE A 184 -5.08 -5.33 4.93
N GLN A 185 -5.49 -6.60 4.92
CA GLN A 185 -4.73 -7.70 5.51
C GLN A 185 -3.38 -7.86 4.82
N ARG A 186 -3.36 -7.85 3.48
CA ARG A 186 -2.12 -7.96 2.69
C ARG A 186 -1.16 -6.80 2.96
N ALA A 187 -1.66 -5.57 3.03
CA ALA A 187 -0.85 -4.41 3.36
C ALA A 187 -0.28 -4.50 4.79
N SER A 188 -1.09 -4.99 5.74
CA SER A 188 -0.65 -5.19 7.14
C SER A 188 0.41 -6.29 7.25
N ASP A 189 0.23 -7.41 6.53
CA ASP A 189 1.20 -8.50 6.44
C ASP A 189 2.52 -8.00 5.85
N LEU A 190 2.47 -7.12 4.84
CA LEU A 190 3.65 -6.49 4.26
C LEU A 190 4.40 -5.61 5.27
N VAL A 191 3.70 -4.77 6.04
CA VAL A 191 4.32 -3.97 7.10
C VAL A 191 5.04 -4.87 8.10
N LYS A 192 4.39 -5.95 8.55
CA LYS A 192 4.96 -6.94 9.48
C LYS A 192 6.18 -7.63 8.88
N ALA A 193 6.14 -7.99 7.60
CA ALA A 193 7.28 -8.62 6.91
C ALA A 193 8.49 -7.68 6.79
N VAL A 194 8.26 -6.40 6.50
CA VAL A 194 9.32 -5.37 6.46
C VAL A 194 9.98 -5.21 7.83
N VAL A 195 9.19 -5.12 8.90
CA VAL A 195 9.70 -5.04 10.28
C VAL A 195 10.49 -6.30 10.65
N ALA A 196 9.93 -7.48 10.40
CA ALA A 196 10.58 -8.74 10.72
C ALA A 196 11.95 -8.90 10.02
N LEU A 197 12.04 -8.54 8.74
CA LEU A 197 13.28 -8.63 7.98
C LEU A 197 14.33 -7.63 8.48
N ASP A 198 13.94 -6.40 8.82
CA ASP A 198 14.87 -5.40 9.36
C ASP A 198 15.43 -5.83 10.72
N LEU A 199 14.56 -6.32 11.62
CA LEU A 199 14.97 -6.89 12.91
C LEU A 199 15.92 -8.09 12.73
N GLN A 200 15.63 -8.97 11.76
CA GLN A 200 16.51 -10.08 11.42
C GLN A 200 17.89 -9.60 10.94
N GLN A 201 17.95 -8.56 10.10
CA GLN A 201 19.23 -7.98 9.64
C GLN A 201 20.02 -7.36 10.80
N GLN A 202 19.35 -6.69 11.75
CA GLN A 202 20.00 -6.14 12.94
C GLN A 202 20.57 -7.24 13.84
N LEU A 203 19.80 -8.30 14.12
CA LEU A 203 20.26 -9.43 14.91
C LEU A 203 21.52 -10.07 14.31
N GLN A 204 21.56 -10.18 12.98
CA GLN A 204 22.74 -10.69 12.27
C GLN A 204 23.96 -9.76 12.40
N ARG A 205 23.78 -8.43 12.42
CA ARG A 205 24.88 -7.46 12.65
C ARG A 205 25.43 -7.56 14.07
N VAL A 206 24.55 -7.67 15.07
CA VAL A 206 24.95 -7.84 16.48
C VAL A 206 25.72 -9.13 16.67
N GLN A 207 25.28 -10.24 16.05
CA GLN A 207 25.99 -11.52 16.09
C GLN A 207 27.38 -11.45 15.43
N LYS A 208 27.59 -10.56 14.45
CA LYS A 208 28.89 -10.32 13.81
C LYS A 208 29.80 -9.37 14.60
N GLY A 209 29.28 -8.72 15.65
CA GLY A 209 30.03 -7.76 16.46
C GLY A 209 30.05 -6.34 15.90
N ASP A 210 29.14 -5.99 14.97
CA ASP A 210 29.10 -4.68 14.30
C ASP A 210 28.47 -3.55 15.16
N GLY A 211 28.23 -3.77 16.46
CA GLY A 211 27.69 -2.77 17.39
C GLY A 211 26.41 -3.23 18.11
N ALA A 212 25.74 -2.28 18.77
CA ALA A 212 24.48 -2.52 19.46
C ALA A 212 23.32 -2.72 18.48
N ALA A 213 22.25 -3.40 18.94
CA ALA A 213 21.01 -3.52 18.20
C ALA A 213 20.31 -2.15 18.13
N GLU A 214 20.64 -1.35 17.12
CA GLU A 214 19.89 -0.14 16.79
C GLU A 214 18.88 -0.45 15.68
N GLU A 215 17.71 0.16 15.80
CA GLU A 215 16.65 0.00 14.82
C GLU A 215 17.06 0.55 13.45
N GLY A 216 16.68 -0.18 12.40
CA GLY A 216 16.89 0.25 11.04
C GLY A 216 16.10 1.53 10.74
N PRO A 217 16.60 2.37 9.81
CA PRO A 217 15.92 3.61 9.44
C PRO A 217 14.49 3.38 8.95
N ALA A 218 14.24 2.25 8.26
CA ALA A 218 12.92 1.89 7.75
C ALA A 218 11.91 1.65 8.89
N VAL A 219 12.30 0.84 9.88
CA VAL A 219 11.48 0.50 11.05
C VAL A 219 11.24 1.73 11.92
N THR A 220 12.27 2.54 12.15
CA THR A 220 12.15 3.82 12.88
C THR A 220 11.09 4.72 12.22
N ARG A 221 11.15 4.88 10.89
CA ARG A 221 10.21 5.71 10.13
C ARG A 221 8.79 5.16 10.16
N LEU A 222 8.61 3.87 9.92
CA LEU A 222 7.29 3.21 10.00
C LEU A 222 6.68 3.39 11.38
N ARG A 223 7.48 3.23 12.45
CA ARG A 223 7.01 3.42 13.82
C ARG A 223 6.61 4.87 14.09
N SER A 224 7.40 5.84 13.66
CA SER A 224 7.04 7.27 13.78
C SER A 224 5.76 7.61 13.03
N ASP A 225 5.58 7.11 11.80
CA ASP A 225 4.34 7.32 11.04
C ASP A 225 3.14 6.63 11.71
N LEU A 226 3.28 5.41 12.23
CA LEU A 226 2.21 4.72 12.97
C LEU A 226 1.80 5.47 14.24
N ARG A 227 2.75 6.00 15.01
CA ARG A 227 2.48 6.87 16.17
C ARG A 227 1.72 8.14 15.75
N ALA A 228 2.15 8.75 14.65
CA ALA A 228 1.50 9.94 14.10
C ALA A 228 0.06 9.63 13.63
N ILE A 229 -0.20 8.47 13.01
CA ILE A 229 -1.55 8.03 12.65
C ILE A 229 -2.41 7.82 13.89
N ALA A 230 -1.90 7.12 14.92
CA ALA A 230 -2.64 6.88 16.16
C ALA A 230 -3.01 8.20 16.87
N ALA A 231 -2.07 9.14 16.92
CA ALA A 231 -2.31 10.48 17.46
C ALA A 231 -3.31 11.27 16.61
N ALA A 232 -3.18 11.25 15.27
CA ALA A 232 -4.11 11.92 14.36
C ALA A 232 -5.53 11.36 14.48
N ALA A 233 -5.70 10.04 14.61
CA ALA A 233 -7.01 9.40 14.79
C ALA A 233 -7.71 9.92 16.05
N THR A 234 -6.95 10.09 17.13
CA THR A 234 -7.46 10.60 18.43
C THR A 234 -7.77 12.10 18.37
N ILE A 235 -6.86 12.91 17.82
CA ILE A 235 -7.02 14.37 17.74
C ILE A 235 -8.16 14.75 16.80
N ALA A 236 -8.31 14.04 15.68
CA ALA A 236 -9.36 14.31 14.72
C ALA A 236 -10.78 14.04 15.28
N GLU A 237 -10.91 13.29 16.38
CA GLU A 237 -12.17 13.17 17.12
C GLU A 237 -12.44 14.39 18.02
N ALA A 238 -11.38 15.02 18.53
CA ALA A 238 -11.48 16.21 19.39
C ALA A 238 -11.83 17.51 18.64
N GLY A 239 -12.02 17.45 17.32
CA GLY A 239 -12.46 18.60 16.51
C GLY A 239 -11.32 19.45 15.96
N TRP A 240 -10.32 18.82 15.31
CA TRP A 240 -9.29 19.54 14.55
C TRP A 240 -9.94 20.50 13.53
N ASN A 241 -9.65 21.79 13.64
CA ASN A 241 -10.22 22.85 12.83
C ASN A 241 -9.18 23.31 11.78
N ASP A 242 -9.39 22.92 10.53
CA ASP A 242 -8.47 23.19 9.40
C ASP A 242 -8.35 24.69 9.07
N LYS A 243 -9.28 25.51 9.60
CA LYS A 243 -9.38 26.96 9.34
C LYS A 243 -8.16 27.77 9.78
N ASP A 244 -7.28 27.19 10.60
CA ASP A 244 -6.07 27.87 11.06
C ASP A 244 -4.88 27.70 10.09
N GLU A 245 -4.99 26.89 9.02
CA GLU A 245 -3.90 26.66 8.04
C GLU A 245 -4.25 27.00 6.57
N GLU A 246 -5.48 27.43 6.24
CA GLU A 246 -5.91 27.78 4.85
C GLU A 246 -5.21 29.03 4.26
N SER A 247 -4.30 29.70 4.97
CA SER A 247 -3.58 30.87 4.44
C SER A 247 -2.37 30.55 3.55
N GLU A 248 -2.08 29.29 3.23
CA GLU A 248 -0.99 28.87 2.32
C GLU A 248 -1.46 27.99 1.15
N GLU A 249 -2.67 28.23 0.63
CA GLU A 249 -3.17 27.60 -0.60
C GLU A 249 -2.37 28.04 -1.83
N GLY A 250 -1.32 27.29 -2.15
CA GLY A 250 -0.56 27.45 -3.39
C GLY A 250 0.53 26.40 -3.60
N SER A 251 0.98 25.72 -2.54
CA SER A 251 1.98 24.66 -2.65
C SER A 251 1.27 23.31 -2.60
N GLY A 252 1.00 22.73 -3.78
CA GLY A 252 0.58 21.32 -3.86
C GLY A 252 1.54 20.50 -3.01
N VAL A 253 1.01 19.81 -1.98
CA VAL A 253 1.76 19.13 -0.91
C VAL A 253 3.01 18.46 -1.49
N SER A 254 4.12 19.21 -1.47
CA SER A 254 5.39 18.78 -2.00
C SER A 254 5.92 17.82 -0.96
N VAL A 255 6.03 16.55 -1.32
CA VAL A 255 6.44 15.45 -0.42
C VAL A 255 7.92 15.57 0.00
N ASN A 256 8.54 16.75 -0.12
CA ASN A 256 9.99 16.90 -0.22
C ASN A 256 10.76 17.26 1.06
N ASP A 257 10.13 17.60 2.19
CA ASP A 257 10.86 17.88 3.43
C ASP A 257 10.89 16.70 4.40
N ASP A 258 11.86 15.80 4.19
CA ASP A 258 12.06 14.59 5.00
C ASP A 258 13.13 14.72 6.11
N LYS A 259 13.26 15.93 6.66
CA LYS A 259 13.66 16.10 8.07
C LYS A 259 12.44 16.30 8.96
N GLY A 260 11.26 15.91 8.45
CA GLY A 260 9.99 16.13 9.10
C GLY A 260 10.05 15.67 10.54
N SER A 261 9.97 16.64 11.44
CA SER A 261 9.81 16.41 12.86
C SER A 261 8.58 15.52 13.09
N ASP A 262 8.46 14.90 14.27
CA ASP A 262 7.24 14.16 14.62
C ASP A 262 5.97 15.03 14.46
N VAL A 263 6.11 16.36 14.58
CA VAL A 263 5.05 17.34 14.31
C VAL A 263 4.67 17.37 12.83
N ASP A 264 5.62 17.35 11.89
CA ASP A 264 5.33 17.38 10.45
C ASP A 264 4.63 16.08 10.00
N ARG A 265 5.04 14.94 10.57
CA ARG A 265 4.36 13.65 10.35
C ARG A 265 2.93 13.69 10.88
N LEU A 266 2.73 14.20 12.09
CA LEU A 266 1.40 14.36 12.67
C LEU A 266 0.51 15.27 11.81
N LYS A 267 1.02 16.44 11.40
CA LYS A 267 0.30 17.37 10.51
C LYS A 267 -0.11 16.72 9.20
N PHE A 268 0.79 15.95 8.58
CA PHE A 268 0.48 15.20 7.38
C PHE A 268 -0.72 14.26 7.58
N TRP A 269 -0.69 13.44 8.64
CA TRP A 269 -1.77 12.48 8.89
C TRP A 269 -3.07 13.13 9.34
N LEU A 270 -3.04 14.27 10.04
CA LEU A 270 -4.23 15.07 10.33
C LEU A 270 -4.89 15.56 9.05
N LYS A 271 -4.12 16.19 8.15
CA LYS A 271 -4.60 16.64 6.83
C LYS A 271 -5.14 15.48 6.00
N PHE A 272 -4.45 14.34 6.02
CA PHE A 272 -4.89 13.14 5.33
C PHE A 272 -6.26 12.66 5.86
N MET A 273 -6.42 12.49 7.17
CA MET A 273 -7.68 12.04 7.75
C MET A 273 -8.83 13.04 7.53
N ALA A 274 -8.55 14.34 7.59
CA ALA A 274 -9.52 15.39 7.29
C ALA A 274 -9.96 15.34 5.82
N LYS A 275 -9.01 15.21 4.89
CA LYS A 275 -9.27 15.08 3.45
C LYS A 275 -10.20 13.90 3.13
N TRP A 276 -9.99 12.76 3.78
CA TRP A 276 -10.81 11.56 3.59
C TRP A 276 -12.08 11.52 4.44
N LYS A 277 -12.30 12.50 5.32
CA LYS A 277 -13.51 12.65 6.14
C LYS A 277 -13.89 11.38 6.90
N TYR A 278 -12.90 10.69 7.47
CA TYR A 278 -13.16 9.48 8.25
C TYR A 278 -14.12 9.75 9.41
N GLN A 279 -15.11 8.88 9.55
CA GLN A 279 -16.09 8.92 10.63
C GLN A 279 -15.49 8.42 11.95
N PRO A 280 -16.06 8.77 13.11
CA PRO A 280 -15.53 8.32 14.41
C PRO A 280 -15.31 6.79 14.50
N PRO A 281 -16.23 5.92 14.06
CA PRO A 281 -15.98 4.47 14.08
C PRO A 281 -14.77 4.05 13.22
N GLN A 282 -14.54 4.70 12.08
CA GLN A 282 -13.39 4.44 11.22
C GLN A 282 -12.08 4.91 11.87
N LYS A 283 -12.08 6.09 12.52
CA LYS A 283 -10.92 6.61 13.26
C LYS A 283 -10.54 5.68 14.40
N GLN A 284 -11.52 5.19 15.16
CA GLN A 284 -11.30 4.21 16.22
C GLN A 284 -10.71 2.90 15.68
N ALA A 285 -11.22 2.38 14.56
CA ALA A 285 -10.68 1.18 13.93
C ALA A 285 -9.25 1.39 13.42
N ILE A 286 -8.96 2.53 12.80
CA ILE A 286 -7.61 2.92 12.37
C ILE A 286 -6.66 2.97 13.57
N TYR A 287 -7.06 3.61 14.68
CA TYR A 287 -6.28 3.64 15.92
C TYR A 287 -5.98 2.24 16.45
N ALA A 288 -6.99 1.37 16.52
CA ALA A 288 -6.82 0.01 17.04
C ALA A 288 -5.83 -0.80 16.21
N VAL A 289 -5.89 -0.69 14.88
CA VAL A 289 -4.98 -1.37 13.97
C VAL A 289 -3.56 -0.79 14.03
N THR A 290 -3.40 0.53 14.14
CA THR A 290 -2.06 1.11 14.26
C THR A 290 -1.41 0.77 15.60
N ASP A 291 -2.19 0.70 16.69
CA ASP A 291 -1.73 0.22 17.98
C ASP A 291 -1.31 -1.27 17.94
N ASP A 292 -2.08 -2.13 17.24
CA ASP A 292 -1.68 -3.53 17.01
C ASP A 292 -0.38 -3.63 16.22
N LEU A 293 -0.25 -2.87 15.12
CA LEU A 293 0.97 -2.84 14.34
C LEU A 293 2.16 -2.35 15.17
N LEU A 294 2.00 -1.31 15.99
CA LEU A 294 3.07 -0.82 16.87
C LEU A 294 3.57 -1.88 17.86
N LYS A 295 2.72 -2.80 18.31
CA LYS A 295 3.12 -3.91 19.21
C LYS A 295 3.94 -4.99 18.51
N SER A 296 3.99 -4.99 17.18
CA SER A 296 4.81 -5.91 16.40
C SER A 296 6.25 -5.43 16.16
N PHE A 297 6.56 -4.19 16.59
CA PHE A 297 7.90 -3.57 16.52
C PHE A 297 8.68 -3.82 17.81
#